data_AF-A0A3C1RAH8-F1
#
_entry.id   AF-A0A3C1RAH8-F1
#
_cell.length_a   1.000
_cell.length_b   1.000
_cell.length_c   1.000
_cell.angle_alpha   90.00
_cell.angle_beta   90.00
_cell.angle_gamma   90.00
#
_symmetry.space_group_name_H-M   'P 1'
#
loop_
_entity.id
_entity.type
_entity.pdbx_description
1 polymer ?
#
loop_
_entity_poly.entity_id
_entity_poly.type
_entity_poly.pdbx_seq_one_letter_code
_entity_poly.pdbx_strand_id
1 'polypeptide(L)'
;MKKFLLSAMAFVMVLSSNACSDSSANQDPNLVVKENNENAMRDFGSTIPVGIQKEGNVLKVSFIISAQFYEIKDSKENEAFISMIQSAVENETPVHVFLKKNSNEIAKVEKATDEDVTYFKSIFTKETQSETSKAVSVIPNQATLNNLFIQIKNQSCGTSTASSPCITFRYAVDGCYARAHKMRQILLNAGYDCEKQFVYGNLKASTGTCCVSWGYHVAILVSFKNASGVVEKRIIDPSLFTSGPVTDVTWRNACVNTSCGSASVSSYANTAGNVYYRSPSGSLLYDNNYINTNCVLTKFSTLSGCSPVPAPSVASCGF
;
A
#
# COMPACT_ATOMS: atom_id res chain seq x y z
N MET A 1 -67.49 45.96 9.95
CA MET A 1 -67.49 46.33 11.38
C MET A 1 -66.05 46.29 11.90
N LYS A 2 -65.62 47.41 12.53
CA LYS A 2 -64.45 47.61 13.41
C LYS A 2 -63.05 47.36 12.81
N LYS A 3 -62.37 48.41 12.28
CA LYS A 3 -61.51 49.45 12.93
C LYS A 3 -60.02 49.01 12.93
N PHE A 4 -59.19 49.51 12.00
CA PHE A 4 -58.29 50.69 12.10
C PHE A 4 -57.16 50.53 13.14
N LEU A 5 -55.89 50.51 12.67
CA LEU A 5 -54.85 51.54 12.93
C LEU A 5 -53.47 51.16 12.35
N LEU A 6 -52.93 52.06 11.51
CA LEU A 6 -51.51 52.25 11.22
C LEU A 6 -50.76 52.67 12.49
N SER A 7 -49.46 52.36 12.63
CA SER A 7 -48.41 53.36 12.92
C SER A 7 -46.97 52.81 12.90
N ALA A 8 -46.12 53.56 12.16
CA ALA A 8 -44.75 54.00 12.44
C ALA A 8 -43.57 53.04 12.76
N MET A 9 -42.58 53.09 11.85
CA MET A 9 -41.13 53.19 12.05
C MET A 9 -40.56 53.21 13.47
N ALA A 10 -39.53 52.37 13.69
CA ALA A 10 -38.29 52.80 14.34
C ALA A 10 -37.13 51.90 13.87
N PHE A 11 -36.25 52.47 13.05
CA PHE A 11 -34.97 51.89 12.64
C PHE A 11 -34.00 52.10 13.82
N VAL A 12 -33.55 51.04 14.47
CA VAL A 12 -32.49 51.12 15.48
C VAL A 12 -31.21 50.58 14.85
N MET A 13 -30.41 51.50 14.31
CA MET A 13 -28.98 51.25 14.11
C MET A 13 -28.32 51.19 15.48
N VAL A 14 -27.74 50.05 15.83
CA VAL A 14 -26.77 49.97 16.92
C VAL A 14 -25.39 50.13 16.30
N LEU A 15 -24.84 51.34 16.41
CA LEU A 15 -23.42 51.62 16.29
C LEU A 15 -22.83 51.73 17.69
N SER A 16 -21.88 50.85 18.01
CA SER A 16 -20.85 51.05 19.03
C SER A 16 -20.05 49.74 19.11
N SER A 17 -18.73 49.67 19.14
CA SER A 17 -17.65 50.66 19.13
C SER A 17 -16.37 49.82 19.05
N ASN A 18 -15.36 50.29 18.32
CA ASN A 18 -14.01 49.73 18.40
C ASN A 18 -13.51 49.81 19.85
N ALA A 19 -13.40 48.66 20.50
CA ALA A 19 -12.61 48.51 21.71
C ALA A 19 -11.30 47.80 21.32
N CYS A 20 -10.27 48.61 21.07
CA CYS A 20 -8.90 48.15 21.24
C CYS A 20 -8.73 47.81 22.73
N SER A 21 -8.77 46.52 23.04
CA SER A 21 -8.28 45.98 24.30
C SER A 21 -6.94 45.36 24.00
N ASP A 22 -5.88 46.10 24.30
CA ASP A 22 -4.55 45.55 24.53
C ASP A 22 -4.66 44.47 25.63
N SER A 23 -4.74 43.21 25.20
CA SER A 23 -4.26 42.11 26.02
C SER A 23 -3.03 41.56 25.34
N SER A 24 -1.88 42.03 25.80
CA SER A 24 -0.59 41.35 25.72
C SER A 24 -0.68 40.00 26.46
N ALA A 25 -1.44 39.07 25.90
CA ALA A 25 -1.25 37.66 26.18
C ALA A 25 -0.04 37.25 25.36
N ASN A 26 1.10 37.04 26.04
CA ASN A 26 2.21 36.24 25.52
C ASN A 26 1.63 34.89 25.08
N GLN A 27 1.19 34.78 23.83
CA GLN A 27 1.11 33.50 23.16
C GLN A 27 2.55 33.02 23.09
N ASP A 28 2.87 32.00 23.90
CA ASP A 28 4.16 31.33 23.85
C ASP A 28 4.44 31.01 22.37
N PRO A 29 5.49 31.57 21.77
CA PRO A 29 5.83 31.29 20.39
C PRO A 29 5.96 29.79 20.13
N ASN A 30 6.29 28.99 21.16
CA ASN A 30 6.35 27.53 21.05
C ASN A 30 4.97 26.86 20.94
N LEU A 31 3.90 27.44 21.49
CA LEU A 31 2.54 26.91 21.35
C LEU A 31 1.97 27.22 19.97
N VAL A 32 2.18 28.44 19.46
CA VAL A 32 1.75 28.83 18.11
C VAL A 32 2.55 28.10 17.02
N VAL A 33 3.84 27.82 17.26
CA VAL A 33 4.67 27.00 16.35
C VAL A 33 4.30 25.52 16.43
N LYS A 34 3.94 24.99 17.62
CA LYS A 34 3.43 23.61 17.77
C LYS A 34 2.11 23.40 17.02
N GLU A 35 1.13 24.27 17.20
CA GLU A 35 -0.17 24.17 16.52
C GLU A 35 -0.03 24.33 14.99
N ASN A 36 0.85 25.21 14.52
CA ASN A 36 1.09 25.37 13.08
C ASN A 36 1.84 24.16 12.46
N ASN A 37 2.73 23.50 13.20
CA ASN A 37 3.42 22.31 12.73
C ASN A 37 2.52 21.06 12.78
N GLU A 38 1.67 20.89 13.79
CA GLU A 38 0.71 19.78 13.86
C GLU A 38 -0.34 19.87 12.75
N ASN A 39 -0.79 21.07 12.38
CA ASN A 39 -1.66 21.31 11.22
C ASN A 39 -0.99 21.07 9.85
N ALA A 40 0.34 20.90 9.80
CA ALA A 40 1.11 20.62 8.60
C ALA A 40 1.37 19.11 8.37
N MET A 41 0.99 18.26 9.33
CA MET A 41 1.22 16.83 9.30
C MET A 41 -0.07 16.06 9.00
N ARG A 42 0.08 14.93 8.29
CA ARG A 42 -0.97 13.95 8.06
C ARG A 42 -0.67 12.73 8.92
N ASP A 43 -1.61 12.37 9.78
CA ASP A 43 -1.61 11.10 10.48
C ASP A 43 -1.66 9.93 9.46
N PHE A 44 -0.63 9.10 9.45
CA PHE A 44 -0.55 7.88 8.65
C PHE A 44 -1.11 6.66 9.39
N GLY A 45 -1.12 6.72 10.72
CA GLY A 45 -1.49 5.63 11.62
C GLY A 45 -0.32 4.77 12.05
N SER A 46 -0.65 3.74 12.83
CA SER A 46 0.28 2.74 13.33
C SER A 46 0.63 1.72 12.25
N THR A 47 1.92 1.37 12.15
CA THR A 47 2.45 0.41 11.16
C THR A 47 3.75 -0.21 11.65
N ILE A 48 4.24 -1.25 10.96
CA ILE A 48 5.54 -1.86 11.23
C ILE A 48 6.52 -1.51 10.11
N PRO A 49 7.65 -0.84 10.40
CA PRO A 49 8.72 -0.66 9.43
C PRO A 49 9.46 -1.99 9.24
N VAL A 50 9.75 -2.32 7.99
CA VAL A 50 10.36 -3.60 7.58
C VAL A 50 11.69 -3.43 6.85
N GLY A 51 12.10 -2.18 6.62
CA GLY A 51 13.37 -1.86 6.01
C GLY A 51 13.69 -0.39 6.16
N ILE A 52 14.96 -0.09 6.32
CA ILE A 52 15.50 1.26 6.29
C ILE A 52 16.85 1.24 5.57
N GLN A 53 17.02 2.10 4.57
CA GLN A 53 18.23 2.17 3.76
C GLN A 53 18.60 3.62 3.47
N LYS A 54 19.89 3.95 3.62
CA LYS A 54 20.39 5.30 3.35
C LYS A 54 20.68 5.46 1.86
N GLU A 55 20.18 6.54 1.26
CA GLU A 55 20.46 6.95 -0.11
C GLU A 55 20.77 8.46 -0.10
N GLY A 56 22.05 8.80 -0.16
CA GLY A 56 22.50 10.19 -0.01
C GLY A 56 22.21 10.74 1.39
N ASN A 57 21.46 11.83 1.47
CA ASN A 57 21.06 12.51 2.72
C ASN A 57 19.65 12.13 3.21
N VAL A 58 19.05 11.10 2.62
CA VAL A 58 17.71 10.61 2.97
C VAL A 58 17.80 9.13 3.32
N LEU A 59 17.03 8.71 4.32
CA LEU A 59 16.75 7.30 4.58
C LEU A 59 15.41 6.93 3.97
N LYS A 60 15.41 5.93 3.11
CA LYS A 60 14.21 5.29 2.58
C LYS A 60 13.74 4.23 3.57
N VAL A 61 12.48 4.32 3.95
CA VAL A 61 11.79 3.46 4.91
C VAL A 61 10.69 2.70 4.17
N SER A 62 10.60 1.40 4.42
CA SER A 62 9.52 0.54 3.92
C SER A 62 8.66 0.09 5.09
N PHE A 63 7.34 0.05 4.90
CA PHE A 63 6.39 -0.45 5.89
C PHE A 63 5.76 -1.77 5.43
N ILE A 64 5.16 -2.52 6.36
CA ILE A 64 4.36 -3.70 6.01
C ILE A 64 3.26 -3.33 5.00
N ILE A 65 2.89 -4.30 4.16
CA ILE A 65 1.84 -4.21 3.14
C ILE A 65 2.16 -3.21 2.00
N SER A 66 2.34 -1.92 2.29
CA SER A 66 2.62 -0.90 1.27
C SER A 66 3.91 -1.20 0.51
N ALA A 67 3.86 -1.16 -0.82
CA ALA A 67 5.05 -1.31 -1.65
C ALA A 67 5.88 0.00 -1.70
N GLN A 68 5.30 1.12 -1.29
CA GLN A 68 5.91 2.45 -1.43
C GLN A 68 7.11 2.64 -0.48
N PHE A 69 8.07 3.44 -0.91
CA PHE A 69 9.06 4.02 0.01
C PHE A 69 8.53 5.30 0.65
N TYR A 70 8.87 5.46 1.92
CA TYR A 70 8.74 6.69 2.68
C TYR A 70 10.14 7.22 2.98
N GLU A 71 10.26 8.51 3.25
CA GLU A 71 11.56 9.16 3.32
C GLU A 71 11.70 9.97 4.61
N ILE A 72 12.84 9.86 5.28
CA ILE A 72 13.19 10.73 6.40
C ILE A 72 14.59 11.30 6.16
N LYS A 73 14.75 12.61 6.35
CA LYS A 73 16.06 13.27 6.17
C LYS A 73 17.02 12.82 7.25
N ASP A 74 18.24 12.50 6.87
CA ASP A 74 19.34 12.20 7.79
C ASP A 74 19.86 13.51 8.40
N SER A 75 19.23 13.93 9.50
CA SER A 75 19.55 15.18 10.21
C SER A 75 19.53 14.95 11.72
N LYS A 76 20.22 15.82 12.45
CA LYS A 76 20.21 15.81 13.92
C LYS A 76 18.80 15.92 14.52
N GLU A 77 17.93 16.67 13.85
CA GLU A 77 16.52 16.85 14.27
C GLU A 77 15.73 15.53 14.22
N ASN A 78 16.06 14.66 13.27
CA ASN A 78 15.37 13.39 13.06
C ASN A 78 16.05 12.20 13.74
N GLU A 79 17.18 12.39 14.43
CA GLU A 79 18.00 11.30 14.97
C GLU A 79 17.21 10.36 15.88
N ALA A 80 16.36 10.91 16.76
CA ALA A 80 15.50 10.12 17.63
C ALA A 80 14.46 9.30 16.85
N PHE A 81 13.83 9.90 15.83
CA PHE A 81 12.85 9.20 14.98
C PHE A 81 13.52 8.11 14.14
N ILE A 82 14.71 8.36 13.60
CA ILE A 82 15.49 7.38 12.84
C ILE A 82 15.86 6.20 13.75
N SER A 83 16.31 6.47 14.98
CA SER A 83 16.63 5.42 15.95
C SER A 83 15.40 4.56 16.30
N MET A 84 14.24 5.19 16.47
CA MET A 84 12.97 4.46 16.69
C MET A 84 12.62 3.57 15.50
N ILE A 85 12.74 4.07 14.26
CA ILE A 85 12.48 3.27 13.06
C ILE A 85 13.47 2.10 12.97
N GLN A 86 14.76 2.33 13.19
CA GLN A 86 15.79 1.27 13.13
C GLN A 86 15.51 0.16 14.14
N SER A 87 15.21 0.53 15.38
CA SER A 87 14.84 -0.43 16.43
C SER A 87 13.57 -1.19 16.07
N ALA A 88 12.57 -0.52 15.50
CA ALA A 88 11.33 -1.14 15.07
C ALA A 88 11.52 -2.09 13.86
N VAL A 89 12.43 -1.77 12.92
CA VAL A 89 12.81 -2.66 11.81
C VAL A 89 13.50 -3.92 12.34
N GLU A 90 14.44 -3.77 13.27
CA GLU A 90 15.18 -4.89 13.86
C GLU A 90 14.26 -5.85 14.63
N ASN A 91 13.32 -5.29 15.40
CA ASN A 91 12.45 -6.06 16.28
C ASN A 91 11.08 -6.40 15.67
N GLU A 92 10.80 -5.92 14.45
CA GLU A 92 9.50 -6.04 13.77
C GLU A 92 8.33 -5.56 14.65
N THR A 93 8.50 -4.40 15.30
CA THR A 93 7.53 -3.80 16.22
C THR A 93 6.84 -2.58 15.62
N PRO A 94 5.60 -2.27 16.03
CA PRO A 94 4.89 -1.13 15.46
C PRO A 94 5.39 0.21 15.99
N VAL A 95 5.23 1.24 15.16
CA VAL A 95 5.40 2.65 15.48
C VAL A 95 4.21 3.42 14.90
N HIS A 96 3.95 4.61 15.43
CA HIS A 96 2.93 5.51 14.90
C HIS A 96 3.60 6.59 14.05
N VAL A 97 3.13 6.78 12.81
CA VAL A 97 3.83 7.62 11.82
C VAL A 97 2.99 8.83 11.45
N PHE A 98 3.65 9.98 11.38
CA PHE A 98 3.08 11.19 10.77
C PHE A 98 3.90 11.58 9.56
N LEU A 99 3.22 11.92 8.48
CA LEU A 99 3.84 12.33 7.22
C LEU A 99 3.64 13.81 7.00
N LYS A 100 4.54 14.45 6.27
CA LYS A 100 4.26 15.80 5.75
C LYS A 100 3.08 15.74 4.80
N LYS A 101 2.25 16.80 4.80
CA LYS A 101 1.06 16.88 3.96
C LYS A 101 1.42 16.65 2.48
N ASN A 102 0.62 15.79 1.81
CA ASN A 102 0.78 15.44 0.39
C ASN A 102 2.17 14.90 0.00
N SER A 103 2.87 14.25 0.92
CA SER A 103 4.21 13.70 0.72
C SER A 103 4.34 12.30 1.33
N ASN A 104 5.36 11.55 0.90
CA ASN A 104 5.85 10.35 1.56
C ASN A 104 6.98 10.65 2.58
N GLU A 105 7.29 11.92 2.82
CA GLU A 105 8.27 12.34 3.83
C GLU A 105 7.70 12.19 5.24
N ILE A 106 8.39 11.42 6.09
CA ILE A 106 8.10 11.23 7.50
C ILE A 106 8.45 12.51 8.25
N ALA A 107 7.46 13.07 8.94
CA ALA A 107 7.60 14.27 9.74
C ALA A 107 7.87 13.94 11.22
N LYS A 108 7.29 12.86 11.73
CA LYS A 108 7.36 12.47 13.14
C LYS A 108 7.08 10.97 13.28
N VAL A 109 7.70 10.37 14.29
CA VAL A 109 7.47 8.99 14.70
C VAL A 109 7.22 8.95 16.20
N GLU A 110 6.19 8.25 16.61
CA GLU A 110 5.84 8.02 18.00
C GLU A 110 5.83 6.52 18.32
N LYS A 111 5.88 6.20 19.62
CA LYS A 111 5.73 4.82 20.08
C LYS A 111 4.30 4.37 19.77
N ALA A 112 4.17 3.14 19.31
CA ALA A 112 2.86 2.52 19.20
C ALA A 112 2.24 2.30 20.59
N THR A 113 0.91 2.26 20.63
CA THR A 113 0.16 1.95 21.85
C THR A 113 0.27 0.46 22.20
N ASP A 114 -0.07 0.06 23.43
CA ASP A 114 -0.09 -1.35 23.82
C ASP A 114 -1.17 -2.13 23.04
N GLU A 115 -2.26 -1.46 22.69
CA GLU A 115 -3.31 -1.98 21.81
C GLU A 115 -2.77 -2.25 20.41
N ASP A 116 -1.99 -1.32 19.83
CA ASP A 116 -1.35 -1.52 18.52
C ASP A 116 -0.38 -2.71 18.55
N VAL A 117 0.45 -2.80 19.59
CA VAL A 117 1.39 -3.91 19.76
C VAL A 117 0.64 -5.25 19.82
N THR A 118 -0.45 -5.30 20.57
CA THR A 118 -1.29 -6.50 20.70
C THR A 118 -1.96 -6.85 19.37
N TYR A 119 -2.52 -5.85 18.69
CA TYR A 119 -3.16 -6.02 17.39
C TYR A 119 -2.19 -6.57 16.35
N PHE A 120 -1.03 -5.94 16.16
CA PHE A 120 -0.07 -6.37 15.16
C PHE A 120 0.49 -7.77 15.44
N LYS A 121 0.75 -8.13 16.70
CA LYS A 121 1.14 -9.51 17.07
C LYS A 121 0.08 -10.55 16.68
N SER A 122 -1.20 -10.18 16.70
CA SER A 122 -2.30 -11.11 16.38
C SER A 122 -2.47 -11.35 14.88
N ILE A 123 -2.20 -10.35 14.03
CA ILE A 123 -2.41 -10.44 12.57
C ILE A 123 -1.13 -10.70 11.77
N PHE A 124 0.04 -10.43 12.36
CA PHE A 124 1.34 -10.50 11.70
C PHE A 124 2.24 -11.46 12.46
N THR A 125 2.31 -12.69 11.95
CA THR A 125 2.81 -13.84 12.69
C THR A 125 3.79 -14.66 11.84
N LYS A 126 4.67 -15.43 12.50
CA LYS A 126 5.47 -16.47 11.83
C LYS A 126 4.68 -17.75 11.56
N GLU A 127 3.50 -17.88 12.16
CA GLU A 127 2.67 -19.06 12.04
C GLU A 127 2.06 -19.17 10.65
N THR A 128 2.14 -20.37 10.09
CA THR A 128 1.50 -20.68 8.81
C THR A 128 0.06 -21.11 9.04
N GLN A 129 -0.89 -20.44 8.39
CA GLN A 129 -2.28 -20.87 8.34
C GLN A 129 -2.48 -21.86 7.20
N SER A 130 -3.04 -23.03 7.51
CA SER A 130 -3.39 -24.04 6.51
C SER A 130 -4.60 -23.59 5.68
N GLU A 131 -4.49 -23.78 4.36
CA GLU A 131 -5.60 -23.56 3.45
C GLU A 131 -6.51 -24.80 3.46
N THR A 132 -7.83 -24.60 3.59
CA THR A 132 -8.81 -25.71 3.63
C THR A 132 -9.44 -25.99 2.26
N SER A 133 -9.11 -25.17 1.26
CA SER A 133 -9.56 -25.34 -0.12
C SER A 133 -9.17 -26.70 -0.71
N LYS A 134 -10.09 -27.32 -1.46
CA LYS A 134 -9.85 -28.54 -2.24
C LYS A 134 -9.17 -28.26 -3.60
N ALA A 135 -8.69 -27.04 -3.82
CA ALA A 135 -8.11 -26.63 -5.09
C ALA A 135 -6.79 -27.34 -5.39
N VAL A 136 -6.55 -27.62 -6.67
CA VAL A 136 -5.35 -28.33 -7.13
C VAL A 136 -4.21 -27.33 -7.38
N SER A 137 -3.00 -27.62 -6.88
CA SER A 137 -1.86 -26.70 -6.98
C SER A 137 -1.11 -26.74 -8.31
N VAL A 138 -1.45 -27.66 -9.23
CA VAL A 138 -0.80 -27.82 -10.54
C VAL A 138 -1.83 -27.83 -11.65
N ILE A 139 -1.75 -26.84 -12.54
CA ILE A 139 -2.59 -26.71 -13.73
C ILE A 139 -2.23 -27.80 -14.75
N PRO A 140 -3.23 -28.41 -15.44
CA PRO A 140 -3.00 -29.60 -16.25
C PRO A 140 -2.20 -29.37 -17.53
N ASN A 141 -2.19 -28.17 -18.11
CA ASN A 141 -1.51 -27.88 -19.38
C ASN A 141 -1.35 -26.36 -19.65
N GLN A 142 -0.54 -26.02 -20.66
CA GLN A 142 -0.33 -24.65 -21.14
C GLN A 142 -1.63 -23.93 -21.56
N ALA A 143 -2.57 -24.63 -22.22
CA ALA A 143 -3.82 -24.03 -22.67
C ALA A 143 -4.67 -23.52 -21.50
N THR A 144 -4.73 -24.30 -20.41
CA THR A 144 -5.44 -23.91 -19.18
C THR A 144 -4.75 -22.72 -18.50
N LEU A 145 -3.41 -22.70 -18.45
CA LEU A 145 -2.65 -21.55 -17.95
C LEU A 145 -2.96 -20.27 -18.75
N ASN A 146 -2.99 -20.36 -20.08
CA ASN A 146 -3.32 -19.22 -20.94
C ASN A 146 -4.76 -18.74 -20.73
N ASN A 147 -5.71 -19.66 -20.58
CA ASN A 147 -7.10 -19.31 -20.28
C ASN A 147 -7.23 -18.58 -18.93
N LEU A 148 -6.51 -19.02 -17.90
CA LEU A 148 -6.50 -18.34 -16.59
C LEU A 148 -5.87 -16.95 -16.69
N PHE A 149 -4.80 -16.79 -17.46
CA PHE A 149 -4.24 -15.47 -17.75
C PHE A 149 -5.26 -14.53 -18.41
N ILE A 150 -6.00 -15.03 -19.41
CA ILE A 150 -7.06 -14.25 -20.08
C ILE A 150 -8.17 -13.88 -19.10
N GLN A 151 -8.63 -14.81 -18.25
CA GLN A 151 -9.64 -14.51 -17.23
C GLN A 151 -9.18 -13.42 -16.26
N ILE A 152 -7.93 -13.50 -15.79
CA ILE A 152 -7.34 -12.47 -14.94
C ILE A 152 -7.28 -11.12 -15.66
N LYS A 153 -6.77 -11.11 -16.90
CA LYS A 153 -6.63 -9.88 -17.69
C LYS A 153 -8.00 -9.26 -17.99
N ASN A 154 -9.04 -10.06 -18.20
CA ASN A 154 -10.40 -9.57 -18.41
C ASN A 154 -10.99 -8.87 -17.17
N GLN A 155 -10.43 -9.09 -15.98
CA GLN A 155 -10.79 -8.36 -14.76
C GLN A 155 -10.00 -7.05 -14.55
N SER A 156 -9.17 -6.63 -15.51
CA SER A 156 -8.41 -5.37 -15.40
C SER A 156 -9.34 -4.15 -15.33
N CYS A 157 -9.08 -3.21 -14.43
CA CYS A 157 -9.77 -1.93 -14.42
C CYS A 157 -9.59 -1.18 -15.75
N GLY A 158 -10.68 -0.61 -16.26
CA GLY A 158 -10.71 0.09 -17.55
C GLY A 158 -11.12 -0.79 -18.74
N THR A 159 -11.41 -2.07 -18.54
CA THR A 159 -12.04 -2.92 -19.55
C THR A 159 -13.55 -3.01 -19.33
N SER A 160 -14.32 -3.30 -20.38
CA SER A 160 -15.78 -3.52 -20.30
C SER A 160 -16.14 -4.90 -19.72
N THR A 161 -15.18 -5.81 -19.60
CA THR A 161 -15.39 -7.19 -19.13
C THR A 161 -15.23 -7.37 -17.63
N ALA A 162 -14.64 -6.39 -16.93
CA ALA A 162 -14.33 -6.50 -15.52
C ALA A 162 -15.59 -6.31 -14.65
N SER A 163 -15.70 -7.15 -13.61
CA SER A 163 -16.68 -6.97 -12.54
C SER A 163 -16.06 -6.19 -11.38
N SER A 164 -16.91 -5.61 -10.51
CA SER A 164 -16.44 -4.86 -9.34
C SER A 164 -16.08 -5.80 -8.16
N PRO A 165 -14.98 -5.56 -7.43
CA PRO A 165 -13.91 -4.63 -7.77
C PRO A 165 -13.01 -5.21 -8.88
N CYS A 166 -12.70 -4.38 -9.88
CA CYS A 166 -11.75 -4.71 -10.93
C CYS A 166 -10.32 -4.74 -10.38
N ILE A 167 -9.40 -5.43 -11.06
CA ILE A 167 -7.99 -5.49 -10.68
C ILE A 167 -7.25 -4.28 -11.24
N THR A 168 -6.63 -3.52 -10.35
CA THR A 168 -6.02 -2.20 -10.65
C THR A 168 -4.64 -2.31 -11.30
N PHE A 169 -4.44 -3.20 -12.27
CA PHE A 169 -3.15 -3.40 -12.95
C PHE A 169 -2.58 -2.13 -13.58
N ARG A 170 -3.46 -1.25 -14.07
CA ARG A 170 -3.08 0.04 -14.67
C ARG A 170 -2.52 1.06 -13.67
N TYR A 171 -2.64 0.83 -12.37
CA TYR A 171 -2.10 1.70 -11.32
C TYR A 171 -0.95 0.97 -10.60
N ALA A 172 0.28 1.34 -10.95
CA ALA A 172 1.47 0.60 -10.55
C ALA A 172 2.09 1.10 -9.23
N VAL A 173 1.62 2.23 -8.68
CA VAL A 173 2.25 2.87 -7.51
C VAL A 173 2.26 1.96 -6.28
N ASP A 174 1.14 1.30 -5.99
CA ASP A 174 0.99 0.44 -4.81
C ASP A 174 -0.12 -0.61 -5.03
N GLY A 175 -0.43 -1.44 -4.04
CA GLY A 175 -1.55 -2.39 -4.05
C GLY A 175 -1.24 -3.73 -4.71
N CYS A 176 0.03 -4.06 -4.94
CA CYS A 176 0.46 -5.31 -5.55
C CYS A 176 -0.07 -6.55 -4.80
N TYR A 177 -0.06 -6.49 -3.47
CA TYR A 177 -0.62 -7.49 -2.57
C TYR A 177 -2.11 -7.78 -2.86
N ALA A 178 -2.93 -6.73 -2.97
CA ALA A 178 -4.36 -6.87 -3.30
C ALA A 178 -4.57 -7.42 -4.72
N ARG A 179 -3.81 -6.93 -5.71
CA ARG A 179 -3.87 -7.46 -7.09
C ARG A 179 -3.53 -8.95 -7.12
N ALA A 180 -2.43 -9.35 -6.49
CA ALA A 180 -1.99 -10.75 -6.45
C ALA A 180 -2.99 -11.65 -5.72
N HIS A 181 -3.59 -11.17 -4.63
CA HIS A 181 -4.61 -11.93 -3.93
C HIS A 181 -5.88 -12.09 -4.78
N LYS A 182 -6.33 -11.03 -5.47
CA LYS A 182 -7.47 -11.12 -6.40
C LYS A 182 -7.21 -12.04 -7.59
N MET A 183 -5.98 -12.05 -8.13
CA MET A 183 -5.57 -13.03 -9.15
C MET A 183 -5.70 -14.47 -8.64
N ARG A 184 -5.26 -14.75 -7.40
CA ARG A 184 -5.46 -16.05 -6.77
C ARG A 184 -6.95 -16.41 -6.65
N GLN A 185 -7.82 -15.46 -6.28
CA GLN A 185 -9.26 -15.72 -6.18
C GLN A 185 -9.84 -16.26 -7.50
N ILE A 186 -9.37 -15.72 -8.63
CA ILE A 186 -9.79 -16.17 -9.97
C ILE A 186 -9.33 -17.62 -10.22
N LEU A 187 -8.11 -17.98 -9.80
CA LEU A 187 -7.63 -19.37 -9.87
C LEU A 187 -8.48 -20.31 -9.00
N LEU A 188 -8.79 -19.90 -7.76
CA LEU A 188 -9.60 -20.70 -6.84
C LEU A 188 -11.00 -20.95 -7.39
N ASN A 189 -11.61 -19.94 -8.01
CA ASN A 189 -12.91 -20.07 -8.67
C ASN A 189 -12.87 -21.06 -9.85
N ALA A 190 -11.69 -21.26 -10.44
CA ALA A 190 -11.44 -22.27 -11.47
C ALA A 190 -10.96 -23.63 -10.91
N GLY A 191 -10.90 -23.79 -9.59
CA GLY A 191 -10.49 -25.03 -8.91
C GLY A 191 -8.98 -25.18 -8.70
N TYR A 192 -8.20 -24.11 -8.86
CA TYR A 192 -6.74 -24.12 -8.73
C TYR A 192 -6.24 -23.22 -7.61
N ASP A 193 -5.14 -23.61 -6.98
CA ASP A 193 -4.36 -22.71 -6.12
C ASP A 193 -2.98 -22.45 -6.74
N CYS A 194 -2.28 -21.45 -6.20
CA CYS A 194 -0.96 -21.06 -6.66
C CYS A 194 -0.06 -20.69 -5.47
N GLU A 195 1.19 -20.42 -5.75
CA GLU A 195 2.09 -19.76 -4.82
C GLU A 195 2.02 -18.24 -5.01
N LYS A 196 2.64 -17.49 -4.10
CA LYS A 196 3.05 -16.09 -4.33
C LYS A 196 4.55 -16.01 -4.35
N GLN A 197 5.11 -15.20 -5.24
CA GLN A 197 6.51 -14.81 -5.18
C GLN A 197 6.62 -13.35 -4.75
N PHE A 198 7.24 -13.12 -3.60
CA PHE A 198 7.61 -11.80 -3.11
C PHE A 198 9.05 -11.52 -3.50
N VAL A 199 9.32 -10.37 -4.11
CA VAL A 199 10.67 -9.87 -4.39
C VAL A 199 10.88 -8.57 -3.64
N TYR A 200 12.04 -8.40 -3.00
CA TYR A 200 12.37 -7.25 -2.16
C TYR A 200 13.64 -6.56 -2.68
N GLY A 201 13.78 -5.27 -2.39
CA GLY A 201 14.99 -4.52 -2.69
C GLY A 201 14.72 -3.04 -2.97
N ASN A 202 15.67 -2.40 -3.62
CA ASN A 202 15.45 -1.09 -4.23
C ASN A 202 14.85 -1.32 -5.61
N LEU A 203 13.54 -1.54 -5.69
CA LEU A 203 12.88 -1.92 -6.93
C LEU A 203 12.43 -0.69 -7.70
N LYS A 204 12.55 -0.76 -9.02
CA LYS A 204 11.99 0.22 -9.96
C LYS A 204 11.47 -0.47 -11.19
N ALA A 205 10.26 -0.12 -11.59
CA ALA A 205 9.63 -0.66 -12.79
C ALA A 205 9.10 0.45 -13.69
N SER A 206 9.04 0.17 -14.98
CA SER A 206 8.46 1.06 -15.99
C SER A 206 7.16 0.49 -16.50
N THR A 207 6.14 1.34 -16.61
CA THR A 207 4.89 1.03 -17.31
C THR A 207 4.99 1.27 -18.82
N GLY A 208 6.18 1.63 -19.32
CA GLY A 208 6.42 2.12 -20.67
C GLY A 208 6.26 3.64 -20.82
N THR A 209 5.51 4.29 -19.91
CA THR A 209 5.28 5.76 -19.94
C THR A 209 5.77 6.48 -18.70
N CYS A 210 5.85 5.79 -17.56
CA CYS A 210 6.33 6.33 -16.31
C CYS A 210 6.97 5.25 -15.44
N CYS A 211 7.78 5.67 -14.48
CA CYS A 211 8.46 4.80 -13.53
C CYS A 211 7.80 4.83 -12.15
N VAL A 212 7.87 3.71 -11.44
CA VAL A 212 7.48 3.57 -10.03
C VAL A 212 8.63 2.96 -9.24
N SER A 213 8.67 3.21 -7.93
CA SER A 213 9.68 2.66 -7.03
C SER A 213 9.01 1.91 -5.89
N TRP A 214 9.56 0.74 -5.56
CA TRP A 214 9.00 -0.14 -4.54
C TRP A 214 10.06 -0.70 -3.59
N GLY A 215 9.70 -0.92 -2.33
CA GLY A 215 10.48 -1.73 -1.38
C GLY A 215 10.31 -3.23 -1.62
N TYR A 216 9.18 -3.63 -2.20
CA TYR A 216 8.92 -5.00 -2.62
C TYR A 216 7.83 -5.05 -3.71
N HIS A 217 7.74 -6.17 -4.42
CA HIS A 217 6.64 -6.48 -5.32
C HIS A 217 6.19 -7.94 -5.16
N VAL A 218 4.94 -8.23 -5.53
CA VAL A 218 4.37 -9.57 -5.44
C VAL A 218 3.43 -9.86 -6.60
N ALA A 219 3.49 -11.11 -7.08
CA ALA A 219 2.58 -11.67 -8.07
C ALA A 219 2.28 -13.15 -7.75
N ILE A 220 1.31 -13.74 -8.46
CA ILE A 220 1.04 -15.18 -8.35
C ILE A 220 2.08 -15.99 -9.14
N LEU A 221 2.59 -17.05 -8.52
CA LEU A 221 3.50 -18.01 -9.14
C LEU A 221 2.73 -19.33 -9.35
N VAL A 222 2.53 -19.67 -10.61
CA VAL A 222 1.57 -20.70 -11.01
C VAL A 222 2.31 -21.91 -11.55
N SER A 223 2.05 -23.08 -10.96
CA SER A 223 2.59 -24.36 -11.43
C SER A 223 1.68 -24.97 -12.49
N PHE A 224 2.25 -25.46 -13.59
CA PHE A 224 1.50 -26.10 -14.68
C PHE A 224 2.34 -27.20 -15.35
N LYS A 225 1.70 -28.19 -15.98
CA LYS A 225 2.40 -29.19 -16.80
C LYS A 225 2.64 -28.65 -18.22
N ASN A 226 3.87 -28.76 -18.70
CA ASN A 226 4.22 -28.46 -20.09
C ASN A 226 3.78 -29.60 -21.05
N ALA A 227 4.09 -29.47 -22.35
CA ALA A 227 3.71 -30.46 -23.37
C ALA A 227 4.29 -31.88 -23.10
N SER A 228 5.42 -31.97 -22.39
CA SER A 228 6.07 -33.21 -21.99
C SER A 228 5.56 -33.74 -20.64
N GLY A 229 4.58 -33.09 -20.02
CA GLY A 229 4.04 -33.46 -18.70
C GLY A 229 4.89 -33.01 -17.51
N VAL A 230 6.00 -32.30 -17.74
CA VAL A 230 6.89 -31.78 -16.68
C VAL A 230 6.28 -30.54 -16.06
N VAL A 231 6.32 -30.44 -14.73
CA VAL A 231 5.82 -29.27 -14.00
C VAL A 231 6.80 -28.10 -14.14
N GLU A 232 6.31 -26.99 -14.65
CA GLU A 232 6.99 -25.71 -14.73
C GLU A 232 6.23 -24.65 -13.94
N LYS A 233 6.89 -23.52 -13.64
CA LYS A 233 6.26 -22.36 -12.99
C LYS A 233 6.34 -21.11 -13.87
N ARG A 234 5.29 -20.28 -13.81
CA ARG A 234 5.24 -18.95 -14.45
C ARG A 234 4.59 -17.93 -13.53
N ILE A 235 5.06 -16.69 -13.60
CA ILE A 235 4.41 -15.53 -12.99
C ILE A 235 3.29 -15.05 -13.90
N ILE A 236 2.14 -14.73 -13.31
CA ILE A 236 1.10 -13.91 -13.96
C ILE A 236 1.08 -12.56 -13.26
N ASP A 237 1.43 -11.49 -13.99
CA ASP A 237 1.38 -10.11 -13.52
C ASP A 237 1.10 -9.14 -14.68
N PRO A 238 -0.18 -8.90 -15.01
CA PRO A 238 -0.56 -7.94 -16.04
C PRO A 238 -0.18 -6.48 -15.76
N SER A 239 0.28 -6.12 -14.55
CA SER A 239 0.80 -4.76 -14.30
C SER A 239 2.17 -4.52 -14.93
N LEU A 240 2.91 -5.59 -15.24
CA LEU A 240 4.22 -5.55 -15.91
C LEU A 240 4.21 -6.26 -17.27
N PHE A 241 3.44 -7.35 -17.40
CA PHE A 241 3.43 -8.22 -18.59
C PHE A 241 2.01 -8.46 -19.09
N THR A 242 1.57 -7.64 -20.06
CA THR A 242 0.20 -7.70 -20.58
C THR A 242 -0.02 -8.80 -21.62
N SER A 243 1.04 -9.43 -22.13
CA SER A 243 0.98 -10.40 -23.23
C SER A 243 0.82 -11.85 -22.78
N GLY A 244 1.15 -12.19 -21.53
CA GLY A 244 1.02 -13.56 -21.04
C GLY A 244 1.83 -13.85 -19.77
N PRO A 245 1.75 -15.09 -19.27
CA PRO A 245 2.62 -15.57 -18.18
C PRO A 245 4.10 -15.54 -18.59
N VAL A 246 4.99 -15.19 -17.66
CA VAL A 246 6.44 -15.11 -17.87
C VAL A 246 7.22 -15.94 -16.86
N THR A 247 8.51 -16.19 -17.09
CA THR A 247 9.35 -16.79 -16.04
C THR A 247 9.50 -15.83 -14.87
N ASP A 248 9.74 -16.37 -13.69
CA ASP A 248 9.99 -15.58 -12.49
C ASP A 248 11.26 -14.73 -12.59
N VAL A 249 12.30 -15.23 -13.28
CA VAL A 249 13.51 -14.46 -13.61
C VAL A 249 13.17 -13.23 -14.48
N THR A 250 12.40 -13.41 -15.55
CA THR A 250 11.97 -12.29 -16.40
C THR A 250 11.16 -11.26 -15.61
N TRP A 251 10.27 -11.73 -14.73
CA TRP A 251 9.48 -10.85 -13.87
C TRP A 251 10.32 -10.07 -12.87
N ARG A 252 11.25 -10.71 -12.15
CA ARG A 252 12.16 -10.03 -11.21
C ARG A 252 13.06 -9.02 -11.92
N ASN A 253 13.52 -9.31 -13.13
CA ASN A 253 14.32 -8.37 -13.92
C ASN A 253 13.53 -7.10 -14.30
N ALA A 254 12.23 -7.22 -14.57
CA ALA A 254 11.38 -6.05 -14.81
C ALA A 254 11.15 -5.19 -13.55
N CYS A 255 11.34 -5.76 -12.36
CA CYS A 255 11.30 -5.03 -11.08
C CYS A 255 12.59 -4.25 -10.78
N VAL A 256 13.65 -4.41 -11.57
CA VAL A 256 14.93 -3.69 -11.43
C VAL A 256 15.31 -2.98 -12.72
N ASN A 257 14.34 -2.30 -13.31
CA ASN A 257 14.54 -1.55 -14.54
C ASN A 257 15.42 -0.31 -14.29
N THR A 258 16.69 -0.41 -14.65
CA THR A 258 17.70 0.64 -14.43
C THR A 258 17.51 1.90 -15.29
N SER A 259 16.64 1.86 -16.32
CA SER A 259 16.21 3.08 -17.01
C SER A 259 15.42 4.04 -16.11
N CYS A 260 14.85 3.52 -15.01
CA CYS A 260 14.19 4.30 -13.96
C CYS A 260 15.17 4.77 -12.86
N GLY A 261 16.48 4.58 -13.04
CA GLY A 261 17.54 4.88 -12.07
C GLY A 261 18.02 3.65 -11.30
N SER A 262 18.87 3.85 -10.28
CA SER A 262 19.45 2.75 -9.48
C SER A 262 18.37 1.80 -8.95
N ALA A 263 18.53 0.50 -9.20
CA ALA A 263 17.61 -0.54 -8.78
C ALA A 263 18.35 -1.87 -8.58
N SER A 264 17.94 -2.65 -7.57
CA SER A 264 18.53 -3.95 -7.24
C SER A 264 17.57 -4.83 -6.44
N VAL A 265 17.65 -6.14 -6.67
CA VAL A 265 16.96 -7.14 -5.84
C VAL A 265 17.87 -7.47 -4.65
N SER A 266 17.32 -7.43 -3.44
CA SER A 266 18.02 -7.90 -2.23
C SER A 266 17.69 -9.37 -1.93
N SER A 267 16.44 -9.78 -2.11
CA SER A 267 15.98 -11.15 -1.87
C SER A 267 14.66 -11.43 -2.58
N TYR A 268 14.27 -12.70 -2.65
CA TYR A 268 12.91 -13.11 -3.01
C TYR A 268 12.53 -14.37 -2.22
N ALA A 269 11.23 -14.59 -2.04
CA ALA A 269 10.70 -15.77 -1.37
C ALA A 269 9.37 -16.21 -2.00
N ASN A 270 9.23 -17.52 -2.19
CA ASN A 270 7.95 -18.13 -2.56
C ASN A 270 7.16 -18.49 -1.29
N THR A 271 5.84 -18.40 -1.35
CA THR A 271 4.93 -18.73 -0.24
C THR A 271 3.67 -19.40 -0.78
N ALA A 272 2.88 -20.00 0.11
CA ALA A 272 1.53 -20.45 -0.21
C ALA A 272 0.65 -19.29 -0.72
N GLY A 273 -0.31 -19.59 -1.59
CA GLY A 273 -1.16 -18.58 -2.23
C GLY A 273 -1.95 -17.71 -1.26
N ASN A 274 -2.36 -18.29 -0.13
CA ASN A 274 -3.17 -17.61 0.90
C ASN A 274 -2.41 -16.52 1.65
N VAL A 275 -1.08 -16.49 1.59
CA VAL A 275 -0.29 -15.39 2.14
C VAL A 275 -0.62 -14.11 1.37
N TYR A 276 -1.08 -13.10 2.10
CA TYR A 276 -1.44 -11.79 1.57
C TYR A 276 -0.20 -10.90 1.45
N TYR A 277 0.58 -10.87 2.52
CA TYR A 277 1.85 -10.18 2.60
C TYR A 277 2.87 -11.03 3.36
N ARG A 278 4.13 -10.99 2.93
CA ARG A 278 5.27 -11.56 3.65
C ARG A 278 6.27 -10.44 3.92
N SER A 279 6.75 -10.38 5.15
CA SER A 279 7.82 -9.46 5.55
C SER A 279 9.20 -9.99 5.13
N PRO A 280 10.22 -9.12 5.01
CA PRO A 280 11.60 -9.57 4.79
C PRO A 280 12.07 -10.58 5.84
N SER A 281 11.68 -10.40 7.11
CA SER A 281 12.01 -11.31 8.22
C SER A 281 11.21 -12.63 8.18
N GLY A 282 10.21 -12.75 7.32
CA GLY A 282 9.40 -13.95 7.11
C GLY A 282 8.07 -14.00 7.89
N SER A 283 7.64 -12.89 8.50
CA SER A 283 6.30 -12.80 9.09
C SER A 283 5.25 -12.72 7.98
N LEU A 284 4.09 -13.30 8.24
CA LEU A 284 3.01 -13.53 7.30
C LEU A 284 1.78 -12.76 7.77
N LEU A 285 1.06 -12.22 6.79
CA LEU A 285 -0.24 -11.59 6.98
C LEU A 285 -1.23 -12.22 6.00
N TYR A 286 -2.48 -12.37 6.43
CA TYR A 286 -3.54 -13.07 5.71
C TYR A 286 -4.74 -12.16 5.43
N ASP A 287 -5.48 -12.46 4.37
CA ASP A 287 -6.74 -11.79 3.98
C ASP A 287 -7.70 -12.85 3.42
N ASN A 288 -7.96 -13.89 4.22
CA ASN A 288 -8.63 -15.12 3.76
C ASN A 288 -10.03 -14.86 3.16
N ASN A 289 -10.69 -13.78 3.57
CA ASN A 289 -12.02 -13.39 3.10
C ASN A 289 -11.99 -12.27 2.04
N TYR A 290 -10.81 -11.88 1.55
CA TYR A 290 -10.62 -10.84 0.54
C TYR A 290 -11.18 -9.46 0.96
N ILE A 291 -11.30 -9.20 2.26
CA ILE A 291 -11.85 -7.96 2.81
C ILE A 291 -10.91 -6.80 2.49
N ASN A 292 -9.63 -6.95 2.84
CA ASN A 292 -8.63 -5.93 2.57
C ASN A 292 -8.44 -5.76 1.05
N THR A 293 -8.31 -6.88 0.35
CA THR A 293 -8.18 -6.97 -1.11
C THR A 293 -9.24 -6.14 -1.82
N ASN A 294 -10.52 -6.41 -1.54
CA ASN A 294 -11.61 -5.75 -2.24
C ASN A 294 -11.69 -4.27 -1.87
N CYS A 295 -11.43 -3.90 -0.62
CA CYS A 295 -11.40 -2.50 -0.18
C CYS A 295 -10.32 -1.68 -0.91
N VAL A 296 -9.09 -2.21 -0.98
CA VAL A 296 -7.95 -1.56 -1.65
C VAL A 296 -8.21 -1.44 -3.16
N LEU A 297 -8.69 -2.51 -3.80
CA LEU A 297 -9.02 -2.47 -5.23
C LEU A 297 -10.12 -1.45 -5.54
N THR A 298 -11.15 -1.36 -4.70
CA THR A 298 -12.19 -0.33 -4.84
C THR A 298 -11.61 1.07 -4.72
N LYS A 299 -10.78 1.35 -3.70
CA LYS A 299 -10.15 2.67 -3.51
C LYS A 299 -9.27 3.07 -4.70
N PHE A 300 -8.60 2.12 -5.34
CA PHE A 300 -7.69 2.39 -6.46
C PHE A 300 -8.32 2.20 -7.84
N SER A 301 -9.60 1.83 -7.92
CA SER A 301 -10.29 1.43 -9.16
C SER A 301 -10.24 2.49 -10.28
N THR A 302 -10.31 3.76 -9.90
CA THR A 302 -10.29 4.91 -10.83
C THR A 302 -8.88 5.40 -11.14
N LEU A 303 -7.86 4.91 -10.44
CA LEU A 303 -6.47 5.35 -10.60
C LEU A 303 -5.80 4.64 -11.79
N SER A 304 -4.78 5.29 -12.35
CA SER A 304 -4.00 4.78 -13.49
C SER A 304 -2.64 5.48 -13.57
N GLY A 305 -1.66 4.80 -14.18
CA GLY A 305 -0.30 5.28 -14.34
C GLY A 305 0.49 5.23 -13.03
N CYS A 306 1.36 6.24 -12.86
CA CYS A 306 2.29 6.34 -11.74
C CYS A 306 1.94 7.51 -10.79
N SER A 307 0.67 7.93 -10.75
CA SER A 307 0.20 9.01 -9.88
C SER A 307 -1.25 8.76 -9.44
N PRO A 308 -1.65 9.18 -8.24
CA PRO A 308 -0.86 9.96 -7.27
C PRO A 308 0.21 9.13 -6.55
N VAL A 309 1.26 9.82 -6.08
CA VAL A 309 2.28 9.30 -5.14
C VAL A 309 2.39 10.32 -4.00
N PRO A 310 2.20 9.93 -2.72
CA PRO A 310 1.83 8.58 -2.29
C PRO A 310 0.43 8.17 -2.76
N ALA A 311 0.17 6.86 -2.82
CA ALA A 311 -1.16 6.35 -3.08
C ALA A 311 -2.17 6.84 -2.00
N PRO A 312 -3.47 6.94 -2.32
CA PRO A 312 -4.47 7.33 -1.34
C PRO A 312 -4.49 6.39 -0.14
N SER A 313 -4.84 6.91 1.04
CA SER A 313 -4.83 6.10 2.25
C SER A 313 -5.81 4.93 2.18
N VAL A 314 -5.30 3.75 2.48
CA VAL A 314 -6.04 2.50 2.63
C VAL A 314 -6.11 2.05 4.10
N ALA A 315 -5.72 2.91 5.05
CA ALA A 315 -5.75 2.59 6.49
C ALA A 315 -7.16 2.20 7.00
N SER A 316 -8.21 2.66 6.33
CA SER A 316 -9.59 2.28 6.63
C SER A 316 -9.99 0.89 6.13
N CYS A 317 -9.12 0.16 5.43
CA CYS A 317 -9.37 -1.19 4.96
C CYS A 317 -8.96 -2.21 6.04
N GLY A 318 -9.93 -2.90 6.62
CA GLY A 318 -9.72 -3.98 7.59
C GLY A 318 -9.34 -5.32 6.96
N PHE A 319 -9.43 -6.40 7.74
CA PHE A 319 -9.16 -7.80 7.38
C PHE A 319 -10.34 -8.71 7.73
#